data_AF-A0A8C5WDI0-F1
#
_entry.id   AF-A0A8C5WDI0-F1
#
_cell.length_a   1.000
_cell.length_b   1.000
_cell.length_c   1.000
_cell.angle_alpha   90.00
_cell.angle_beta   90.00
_cell.angle_gamma   90.00
#
_symmetry.space_group_name_H-M   'P 1'
#
loop_
_entity.id
_entity.type
_entity.pdbx_description
1 polymer ?
#
loop_
_entity_poly.entity_id
_entity_poly.type
_entity_poly.pdbx_seq_one_letter_code
_entity_poly.pdbx_strand_id
1 'polypeptide(L)'
;MEAGIAKQGPLYYQNQQRFGKKWKKVWGVLRGKVSTGVARLELYEGSQPPEYSRKPEYVKLIQLSDCVRVSERFGENSPKDTRAFSIETAQRVFLLASDAVEQPAWVKALCSLAFPQVSLACIWCTYVCFHLE
;
A
#
# COMPACT_ATOMS: atom_id res chain seq x y z
N MET A 1 10.00 4.68 21.62
CA MET A 1 8.71 4.92 20.93
C MET A 1 8.70 4.00 19.73
N GLU A 2 8.08 2.83 19.86
CA GLU A 2 7.93 1.90 18.74
C GLU A 2 7.07 2.57 17.67
N ALA A 3 7.52 2.64 16.42
CA ALA A 3 6.61 3.09 15.37
C ALA A 3 5.50 2.06 15.27
N GLY A 4 4.29 2.51 15.60
CA GLY A 4 3.11 1.69 15.51
C GLY A 4 2.89 1.19 14.09
N ILE A 5 2.33 -0.01 14.00
CA ILE A 5 1.68 -0.49 12.78
C ILE A 5 0.48 0.44 12.55
N ALA A 6 0.51 1.22 11.47
CA ALA A 6 -0.56 2.14 11.12
C ALA A 6 -1.76 1.39 10.53
N LYS A 7 -1.48 0.34 9.74
CA LYS A 7 -2.49 -0.58 9.22
C LYS A 7 -1.85 -1.92 8.87
N GLN A 8 -2.58 -3.00 9.04
CA GLN A 8 -2.17 -4.31 8.54
C GLN A 8 -3.38 -5.10 8.07
N GLY A 9 -3.19 -6.02 7.15
CA GLY A 9 -4.28 -6.86 6.66
C GLY A 9 -3.95 -7.59 5.36
N PRO A 10 -4.89 -8.41 4.88
CA PRO A 10 -4.75 -9.11 3.63
C PRO A 10 -4.80 -8.13 2.46
N LEU A 11 -3.85 -8.28 1.54
CA LEU A 11 -3.76 -7.55 0.28
C LEU A 11 -3.50 -8.54 -0.86
N TYR A 12 -3.68 -8.07 -2.08
CA TYR A 12 -3.23 -8.74 -3.29
C TYR A 12 -2.17 -7.87 -3.95
N TYR A 13 -1.07 -8.46 -4.36
CA TYR A 13 0.00 -7.80 -5.09
C TYR A 13 0.07 -8.36 -6.50
N GLN A 14 0.07 -7.48 -7.50
CA GLN A 14 0.28 -7.90 -8.89
C GLN A 14 1.77 -7.90 -9.20
N ASN A 15 2.34 -9.09 -9.42
CA ASN A 15 3.74 -9.21 -9.81
C ASN A 15 3.87 -8.88 -11.30
N GLN A 16 4.57 -7.80 -11.65
CA GLN A 16 4.77 -7.36 -13.03
C GLN A 16 5.95 -8.08 -13.74
N GLN A 17 6.31 -9.29 -13.32
CA GLN A 17 7.41 -10.02 -13.97
C GLN A 17 7.00 -10.44 -15.40
N ARG A 18 7.98 -10.54 -16.31
CA ARG A 18 7.84 -10.63 -17.79
C ARG A 18 6.87 -11.71 -18.34
N PHE A 19 6.38 -12.64 -17.54
CA PHE A 19 5.47 -13.72 -17.94
C PHE A 19 4.18 -13.70 -17.12
N GLY A 20 3.24 -12.84 -17.51
CA GLY A 20 1.86 -12.85 -17.03
C GLY A 20 1.58 -11.97 -15.81
N LYS A 21 0.58 -11.08 -15.93
CA LYS A 21 0.05 -10.29 -14.82
C LYS A 21 -0.77 -11.20 -13.91
N LYS A 22 -0.18 -11.69 -12.82
CA LYS A 22 -0.87 -12.55 -11.84
C LYS A 22 -0.96 -11.87 -10.48
N TRP A 23 -2.15 -11.91 -9.89
CA TRP A 23 -2.37 -11.48 -8.52
C TRP A 23 -1.92 -12.56 -7.55
N LYS A 24 -1.17 -12.14 -6.53
CA LYS A 24 -0.73 -12.99 -5.43
C LYS A 24 -1.27 -12.42 -4.12
N LYS A 25 -1.91 -13.27 -3.32
CA LYS A 25 -2.37 -12.89 -1.98
C LYS A 25 -1.16 -12.74 -1.05
N VAL A 26 -1.11 -11.63 -0.34
CA VAL A 26 -0.02 -11.22 0.54
C VAL A 26 -0.59 -10.60 1.81
N TRP A 27 0.20 -10.55 2.88
CA TRP A 27 -0.12 -9.78 4.07
C TRP A 27 0.61 -8.45 4.03
N GLY A 28 -0.13 -7.35 4.03
CA GLY A 28 0.42 -6.00 4.07
C GLY A 28 0.58 -5.51 5.50
N VAL A 29 1.73 -4.93 5.82
CA VAL A 29 1.98 -4.23 7.08
C VAL A 29 2.52 -2.84 6.76
N LEU A 30 1.72 -1.82 7.06
CA LEU A 30 2.07 -0.42 6.92
C LEU A 30 2.61 0.11 8.23
N ARG A 31 3.90 0.46 8.25
CA ARG A 31 4.59 1.00 9.43
C ARG A 31 4.86 2.49 9.25
N GLY A 32 4.54 3.25 10.29
CA GLY A 32 4.87 4.67 10.36
C GLY A 32 6.38 4.92 10.56
N LYS A 33 6.77 6.18 10.52
CA LYS A 33 8.14 6.61 10.82
C LYS A 33 8.43 6.43 12.31
N VAL A 34 9.46 5.66 12.66
CA VAL A 34 10.14 5.76 13.99
C VAL A 34 11.04 7.00 13.92
N SER A 35 11.26 7.73 15.02
CA SER A 35 12.09 8.96 15.16
C SER A 35 13.11 9.33 14.05
N THR A 36 13.88 8.38 13.49
CA THR A 36 14.86 8.59 12.40
C THR A 36 14.63 7.75 11.14
N GLY A 37 13.61 6.90 11.11
CA GLY A 37 13.30 5.97 10.02
C GLY A 37 12.45 6.57 8.89
N VAL A 38 12.06 5.70 7.95
CA VAL A 38 11.16 6.01 6.84
C VAL A 38 9.92 5.14 6.99
N ALA A 39 8.73 5.72 6.75
CA ALA A 39 7.50 4.94 6.72
C ALA A 39 7.54 3.96 5.56
N ARG A 40 7.04 2.73 5.77
CA ARG A 40 7.20 1.63 4.82
C ARG A 40 6.00 0.72 4.79
N LEU A 41 5.70 0.19 3.61
CA LEU A 41 4.73 -0.87 3.41
C LEU A 41 5.49 -2.17 3.14
N GLU A 42 5.33 -3.14 4.01
CA GLU A 42 5.95 -4.46 3.93
C GLU A 42 4.90 -5.48 3.49
N LEU A 43 5.19 -6.21 2.41
CA LEU A 43 4.34 -7.26 1.88
C LEU A 43 5.00 -8.61 2.16
N TYR A 44 4.27 -9.46 2.87
CA TYR A 44 4.69 -10.81 3.22
C TYR A 44 3.92 -11.84 2.42
N GLU A 45 4.56 -12.96 2.09
CA GLU A 45 3.86 -14.05 1.43
C GLU A 45 2.85 -14.71 2.39
N GLY A 46 1.63 -14.96 1.90
CA GLY A 46 0.58 -15.60 2.67
C GLY A 46 -0.58 -14.66 3.03
N SER A 47 -1.57 -15.20 3.73
CA SER A 47 -2.79 -14.46 4.14
C SER A 47 -2.77 -14.06 5.62
N GLN A 48 -1.68 -14.32 6.33
CA GLN A 48 -1.56 -14.15 7.78
C GLN A 48 -0.37 -13.26 8.11
N PRO A 49 -0.40 -12.59 9.27
CA PRO A 49 0.75 -11.85 9.74
C PRO A 49 1.97 -12.78 9.86
N PRO A 50 3.18 -12.28 9.57
CA PRO A 50 4.38 -13.07 9.74
C PRO A 50 4.49 -13.62 11.16
N GLU A 51 4.68 -14.92 11.30
CA GLU A 51 4.97 -15.53 12.60
C GLU A 51 6.31 -15.00 13.12
N TYR A 52 6.30 -14.42 14.33
CA TYR A 52 7.50 -13.86 14.98
C TYR A 52 8.63 -14.88 15.18
N SER A 53 8.34 -16.17 15.05
CA SER A 53 9.26 -17.29 15.25
C SER A 53 10.23 -17.53 14.09
N ARG A 54 10.02 -16.93 12.91
CA ARG A 54 10.95 -17.00 11.77
C ARG A 54 11.22 -15.58 11.27
N LYS A 55 12.46 -15.26 10.91
CA LYS A 55 12.81 -13.96 10.29
C LYS A 55 11.87 -13.74 9.12
N PRO A 56 10.93 -12.78 9.19
CA PRO A 56 9.90 -12.69 8.18
C PRO A 56 10.50 -12.02 6.95
N GLU A 57 10.79 -12.83 5.94
CA GLU A 57 11.25 -12.36 4.64
C GLU A 57 10.08 -11.72 3.91
N TYR A 58 10.15 -10.41 3.70
CA TYR A 58 9.17 -9.70 2.89
C TYR A 58 9.41 -10.06 1.42
N VAL A 59 8.34 -10.39 0.71
CA VAL A 59 8.40 -10.52 -0.76
C VAL A 59 8.53 -9.16 -1.43
N LYS A 60 8.09 -8.10 -0.72
CA LYS A 60 8.23 -6.72 -1.16
C LYS A 60 8.31 -5.75 0.00
N LEU A 61 9.18 -4.76 -0.13
CA LEU A 61 9.22 -3.58 0.74
C LEU A 61 9.11 -2.34 -0.13
N ILE A 62 8.16 -1.47 0.21
CA ILE A 62 7.89 -0.20 -0.49
C ILE A 62 8.16 0.92 0.52
N GLN A 63 9.15 1.76 0.23
CA GLN A 63 9.47 2.93 1.04
C GLN A 63 8.52 4.07 0.65
N LEU A 64 7.83 4.64 1.64
CA LEU A 64 6.86 5.69 1.39
C LEU A 64 7.51 7.04 1.12
N SER A 65 8.79 7.22 1.49
CA SER A 65 9.56 8.41 1.12
C SER A 65 9.80 8.54 -0.38
N ASP A 66 9.83 7.42 -1.12
CA ASP A 66 10.01 7.40 -2.57
C ASP A 66 8.67 7.41 -3.34
N CYS A 67 7.54 7.45 -2.61
CA CYS A 67 6.22 7.50 -3.21
C CYS A 67 5.97 8.89 -3.80
N VAL A 68 5.66 8.90 -5.09
CA VAL A 68 5.31 10.10 -5.86
C VAL A 68 3.80 10.25 -5.93
N ARG A 69 3.06 9.13 -5.99
CA ARG A 69 1.60 9.14 -6.11
C ARG A 69 0.99 7.86 -5.54
N VAL A 70 -0.17 8.00 -4.91
CA VAL A 70 -1.06 6.88 -4.58
C VAL A 70 -2.39 7.15 -5.27
N SER A 71 -2.95 6.16 -5.96
CA SER A 71 -4.20 6.35 -6.70
C SER A 71 -5.01 5.07 -6.77
N GLU A 72 -6.32 5.21 -6.60
CA GLU A 72 -7.29 4.16 -6.81
C GLU A 72 -7.30 3.76 -8.30
N ARG A 73 -7.51 2.47 -8.56
CA ARG A 73 -7.56 1.93 -9.92
C ARG A 73 -8.83 1.11 -10.05
N PHE A 74 -9.64 1.47 -11.05
CA PHE A 74 -10.86 0.77 -11.40
C PHE A 74 -10.62 -0.03 -12.69
N GLY A 75 -11.11 -1.27 -12.76
CA GLY A 75 -11.10 -2.06 -14.00
C GLY A 75 -9.82 -2.85 -14.30
N GLU A 76 -8.88 -2.98 -13.36
CA GLU A 76 -7.84 -4.01 -13.49
C GLU A 76 -8.45 -5.39 -13.22
N ASN A 77 -7.91 -6.46 -13.81
CA ASN A 77 -8.33 -7.87 -13.66
C ASN A 77 -8.20 -8.38 -12.21
N SER A 78 -8.78 -7.65 -11.28
CA SER A 78 -8.63 -7.75 -9.85
C SER A 78 -9.44 -8.95 -9.37
N PRO A 79 -9.04 -9.59 -8.27
CA PRO A 79 -9.84 -10.62 -7.64
C PRO A 79 -11.27 -10.13 -7.39
N LYS A 80 -12.24 -11.06 -7.39
CA LYS A 80 -13.65 -10.75 -7.12
C LYS A 80 -13.80 -9.99 -5.80
N ASP A 81 -14.67 -8.97 -5.76
CA ASP A 81 -14.96 -8.14 -4.59
C ASP A 81 -13.78 -7.32 -4.03
N THR A 82 -12.73 -7.12 -4.84
CA THR A 82 -11.59 -6.27 -4.48
C THR A 82 -11.55 -4.99 -5.30
N ARG A 83 -11.01 -3.92 -4.69
CA ARG A 83 -10.66 -2.69 -5.38
C ARG A 83 -9.14 -2.57 -5.48
N ALA A 84 -8.67 -2.23 -6.68
CA ALA A 84 -7.25 -2.04 -6.93
C ALA A 84 -6.83 -0.60 -6.60
N PHE A 85 -5.57 -0.45 -6.23
CA PHE A 85 -4.91 0.83 -6.06
C PHE A 85 -3.43 0.67 -6.42
N SER A 86 -2.82 1.77 -6.84
CA SER A 86 -1.43 1.82 -7.25
C SER A 86 -0.63 2.75 -6.37
N ILE A 87 0.61 2.36 -6.10
CA ILE A 87 1.62 3.17 -5.44
C ILE A 87 2.73 3.41 -6.46
N GLU A 88 2.81 4.63 -6.96
CA GLU A 88 3.84 5.05 -7.90
C GLU A 88 5.03 5.59 -7.10
N THR A 89 6.17 4.92 -7.23
CA THR A 89 7.43 5.37 -6.66
C THR A 89 8.35 5.89 -7.75
N ALA A 90 9.42 6.59 -7.36
CA ALA A 90 10.45 7.07 -8.28
C ALA A 90 11.05 5.96 -9.17
N GLN A 91 11.02 4.71 -8.72
CA GLN A 91 11.60 3.57 -9.43
C GLN A 91 10.57 2.80 -10.29
N ARG A 92 9.35 2.63 -9.79
CA ARG A 92 8.31 1.81 -10.44
C ARG A 92 6.93 2.03 -9.82
N VAL A 93 5.92 1.55 -10.53
CA VAL A 93 4.54 1.47 -10.06
C VAL A 93 4.29 0.10 -9.43
N PHE A 94 3.76 0.09 -8.22
CA PHE A 94 3.27 -1.11 -7.55
C PHE A 94 1.76 -1.14 -7.65
N LEU A 95 1.22 -2.29 -8.06
CA LEU A 95 -0.21 -2.50 -8.09
C LEU A 95 -0.64 -3.45 -6.98
N LEU A 96 -1.60 -2.98 -6.20
CA LEU A 96 -2.17 -3.66 -5.05
C LEU A 96 -3.70 -3.71 -5.19
N ALA A 97 -4.33 -4.67 -4.52
CA ALA A 97 -5.76 -4.67 -4.33
C ALA A 97 -6.09 -5.10 -2.89
N SER A 98 -7.17 -4.55 -2.35
CA SER A 98 -7.73 -4.97 -1.07
C SER A 98 -9.22 -5.19 -1.23
N ASP A 99 -9.85 -5.67 -0.16
CA ASP A 99 -11.31 -5.65 -0.07
C ASP A 99 -11.85 -4.25 -0.40
N ALA A 100 -12.97 -4.18 -1.13
CA ALA A 100 -13.56 -2.94 -1.60
C ALA A 100 -13.88 -1.96 -0.45
N VAL A 101 -14.23 -2.48 0.74
CA VAL A 101 -14.52 -1.70 1.94
C VAL A 101 -13.23 -1.15 2.56
N GLU A 102 -12.15 -1.93 2.53
CA GLU A 102 -10.87 -1.59 3.17
C GLU A 102 -9.98 -0.70 2.30
N GLN A 103 -10.18 -0.70 0.98
CA GLN A 103 -9.35 0.01 0.01
C GLN A 103 -9.22 1.53 0.27
N PRO A 104 -10.31 2.28 0.54
CA PRO A 104 -10.18 3.70 0.87
C PRO A 104 -9.37 3.93 2.15
N ALA A 105 -9.49 3.04 3.15
CA ALA A 105 -8.70 3.13 4.37
C ALA A 105 -7.21 2.85 4.13
N TRP A 106 -6.88 1.92 3.23
CA TRP A 106 -5.50 1.69 2.78
C TRP A 106 -4.90 2.90 2.08
N VAL A 107 -5.62 3.48 1.11
CA VAL A 107 -5.15 4.66 0.36
C VAL A 107 -4.97 5.86 1.29
N LYS A 108 -5.92 6.11 2.19
CA LYS A 108 -5.81 7.19 3.18
C LYS A 108 -4.59 7.03 4.09
N ALA A 109 -4.35 5.83 4.60
CA ALA A 109 -3.21 5.56 5.47
C ALA A 109 -1.87 5.70 4.73
N LEU A 110 -1.79 5.22 3.48
CA LEU A 110 -0.62 5.37 2.62
C LEU A 110 -0.32 6.83 2.32
N CYS A 111 -1.34 7.60 1.91
CA CYS A 111 -1.19 9.03 1.65
C CYS A 111 -0.72 9.80 2.89
N SER A 112 -1.30 9.51 4.06
CA SER A 112 -0.93 10.17 5.31
C SER A 112 0.55 9.96 5.67
N LEU A 113 1.09 8.75 5.43
CA LEU A 113 2.48 8.43 5.74
C LEU A 113 3.48 8.79 4.63
N ALA A 114 3.08 8.72 3.36
CA ALA A 114 3.91 9.11 2.23
C ALA A 114 4.01 10.64 2.07
N PHE A 115 2.93 11.36 2.40
CA PHE A 115 2.79 12.79 2.19
C PHE A 115 2.46 13.56 3.49
N PRO A 116 3.24 13.41 4.57
CA PRO A 116 2.91 13.98 5.88
C PRO A 116 2.96 15.52 5.92
N GLN A 117 3.64 16.15 4.96
CA GLN A 117 3.88 17.60 4.88
C GLN A 117 3.02 18.32 3.83
N VAL A 118 2.06 17.62 3.22
CA VAL A 118 1.15 18.24 2.22
C VAL A 118 -0.14 18.73 2.86
N SER A 119 -0.01 19.36 4.04
CA SER A 119 -1.11 19.99 4.78
C SER A 119 -1.59 21.32 4.19
N LEU A 120 -0.89 21.90 3.19
CA LEU A 120 -1.31 23.19 2.58
C LEU A 120 -1.16 23.33 1.06
N ALA A 121 -0.69 22.31 0.31
CA ALA A 121 -0.44 22.47 -1.14
C ALA A 121 -0.86 21.28 -2.02
N CYS A 122 -1.77 20.40 -1.57
CA CYS A 122 -2.32 19.36 -2.45
C CYS A 122 -3.69 19.76 -3.00
N ILE A 123 -3.68 20.67 -3.97
CA ILE A 123 -4.85 20.96 -4.82
C ILE A 123 -5.25 19.70 -5.65
N TRP A 124 -4.41 18.65 -5.67
CA TRP A 124 -4.67 17.39 -6.36
C TRP A 124 -5.07 16.22 -5.44
N CYS A 125 -5.01 16.37 -4.10
CA CYS A 125 -5.54 15.35 -3.18
C CYS A 125 -7.05 15.56 -2.94
N THR A 126 -7.53 16.81 -3.05
CA THR A 126 -8.96 17.11 -2.99
C THR A 126 -9.75 16.50 -4.14
N TYR A 127 -9.18 16.30 -5.33
CA TYR A 127 -9.94 15.71 -6.44
C TYR A 127 -10.03 14.17 -6.40
N VAL A 128 -9.16 13.49 -5.63
CA VAL A 128 -9.16 12.02 -5.52
C VAL A 128 -9.79 11.55 -4.20
N CYS A 129 -9.75 12.34 -3.12
CA CYS A 129 -10.47 12.00 -1.88
C CYS A 129 -11.92 12.50 -1.80
N PHE A 130 -12.36 13.42 -2.67
CA PHE A 130 -13.71 14.03 -2.59
C PHE A 130 -14.72 13.42 -3.57
N HIS A 131 -14.42 12.25 -4.16
CA HIS A 131 -15.38 11.48 -4.96
C HIS A 131 -15.59 10.09 -4.36
N LEU A 132 -15.81 10.06 -3.05
CA LEU A 132 -16.30 8.90 -2.33
C LEU A 132 -17.31 9.39 -1.27
N GLU A 133 -18.40 9.98 -1.76
CA GLU A 133 -19.69 10.05 -1.06
C GLU A 133 -20.55 8.87 -1.48
#